data_AF-A0A963KHV8-F1
#
_entry.id   AF-A0A963KHV8-F1
#
_cell.length_a   1.000
_cell.length_b   1.000
_cell.length_c   1.000
_cell.angle_alpha   90.00
_cell.angle_beta   90.00
_cell.angle_gamma   90.00
#
_symmetry.space_group_name_H-M   'P 1'
#
loop_
_entity.id
_entity.type
_entity.pdbx_description
1 polymer ?
#
loop_
_entity_poly.entity_id
_entity_poly.type
_entity_poly.pdbx_seq_one_letter_code
_entity_poly.pdbx_strand_id
1 'polypeptide(L)'
;IGVLTSALAPGHSGVLERHAAFDVSLAGGELASVSDLQLLNWANGAAVLSDAGVWEILQFRDAQEIAPGTWRLSGLLRGQFGTTDAMASGAAAGASFVLINDRVIAAGLRAGEAGLTLNWRVRPADAGTSAEDAETVRLTGGLRAAMPLAPVHLQARRLADGSVRFSWVRCTRVDGDNWLGSDVPLGEEAEAYLVEIRNEQDNGILHSANTAQPSFVWPSGQVSAARDAGAAQCTATIRQQGRSGPGLPAMHRFALA
;
A
#
# COMPACT_ATOMS: atom_id res chain seq x y z
N ILE A 1 2.37 21.70 -1.47
CA ILE A 1 2.15 20.95 -0.20
C ILE A 1 0.97 21.56 0.53
N GLY A 2 0.31 20.79 1.37
CA GLY A 2 -0.86 21.23 2.13
C GLY A 2 -1.17 20.32 3.29
N VAL A 3 -2.33 20.54 3.89
CA VAL A 3 -2.87 19.74 5.01
C VAL A 3 -4.32 19.40 4.77
N LEU A 4 -4.73 18.21 5.15
CA LEU A 4 -6.14 17.79 5.12
C LEU A 4 -6.95 18.67 6.07
N THR A 5 -8.09 19.16 5.62
CA THR A 5 -9.08 19.90 6.44
C THR A 5 -10.29 19.04 6.80
N SER A 6 -10.49 17.94 6.07
CA SER A 6 -11.38 16.84 6.43
C SER A 6 -10.60 15.54 6.53
N ALA A 7 -11.12 14.55 7.27
CA ALA A 7 -10.54 13.22 7.26
C ALA A 7 -10.71 12.56 5.88
N LEU A 8 -9.74 11.72 5.51
CA LEU A 8 -9.80 10.79 4.39
C LEU A 8 -10.07 9.39 4.94
N ALA A 9 -11.27 8.88 4.68
CA ALA A 9 -11.66 7.55 5.14
C ALA A 9 -10.84 6.43 4.48
N PRO A 10 -10.80 5.24 5.10
CA PRO A 10 -10.32 4.03 4.45
C PRO A 10 -10.98 3.82 3.08
N GLY A 11 -10.19 3.38 2.10
CA GLY A 11 -10.64 3.21 0.71
C GLY A 11 -10.46 1.80 0.17
N HIS A 12 -10.72 1.65 -1.13
CA HIS A 12 -10.56 0.43 -1.91
C HIS A 12 -9.48 0.60 -2.98
N SER A 13 -8.68 -0.44 -3.17
CA SER A 13 -7.68 -0.49 -4.24
C SER A 13 -8.30 -1.04 -5.53
N GLY A 14 -7.75 -0.62 -6.68
CA GLY A 14 -8.12 -1.13 -8.00
C GLY A 14 -9.47 -0.64 -8.54
N VAL A 15 -10.12 0.32 -7.87
CA VAL A 15 -11.40 0.89 -8.29
C VAL A 15 -11.35 2.42 -8.20
N LEU A 16 -11.98 3.09 -9.17
CA LEU A 16 -12.19 4.54 -9.11
C LEU A 16 -13.32 4.87 -8.13
N GLU A 17 -12.98 5.47 -7.00
CA GLU A 17 -13.93 5.89 -5.97
C GLU A 17 -14.61 7.21 -6.36
N ARG A 18 -15.68 7.12 -7.15
CA ARG A 18 -16.39 8.30 -7.70
C ARG A 18 -17.05 9.19 -6.65
N HIS A 19 -17.42 8.64 -5.49
CA HIS A 19 -18.10 9.36 -4.42
C HIS A 19 -17.18 9.78 -3.27
N ALA A 20 -15.97 9.22 -3.21
CA ALA A 20 -15.01 9.59 -2.18
C ALA A 20 -14.46 10.98 -2.46
N ALA A 21 -14.41 11.80 -1.41
CA ALA A 21 -13.85 13.13 -1.47
C ALA A 21 -13.19 13.50 -0.15
N PHE A 22 -12.20 14.38 -0.20
CA PHE A 22 -11.60 15.01 0.96
C PHE A 22 -11.17 16.43 0.64
N ASP A 23 -11.07 17.25 1.68
CA ASP A 23 -10.75 18.66 1.55
C ASP A 23 -9.31 18.92 2.01
N VAL A 24 -8.56 19.71 1.25
CA VAL A 24 -7.16 20.05 1.53
C VAL A 24 -6.96 21.56 1.49
N SER A 25 -6.22 22.10 2.45
CA SER A 25 -5.73 23.48 2.42
C SER A 25 -4.28 23.48 1.94
N LEU A 26 -3.98 24.24 0.89
CA LEU A 26 -2.64 24.36 0.32
C LEU A 26 -1.90 25.57 0.91
N ALA A 27 -0.60 25.42 1.15
CA ALA A 27 0.27 26.54 1.50
C ALA A 27 0.47 27.52 0.33
N GLY A 28 0.21 27.06 -0.91
CA GLY A 28 0.29 27.84 -2.13
C GLY A 28 0.14 26.97 -3.37
N GLY A 29 -0.17 27.60 -4.51
CA GLY A 29 -0.45 26.94 -5.77
C GLY A 29 -1.93 26.61 -5.99
N GLU A 30 -2.22 25.99 -7.12
CA GLU A 30 -3.57 25.65 -7.58
C GLU A 30 -3.63 24.17 -7.94
N LEU A 31 -4.84 23.60 -7.94
CA LEU A 31 -5.10 22.24 -8.38
C LEU A 31 -6.06 22.28 -9.57
N ALA A 32 -5.98 21.28 -10.45
CA ALA A 32 -6.81 21.21 -11.63
C ALA A 32 -7.45 19.83 -11.76
N SER A 33 -8.69 19.81 -12.24
CA SER A 33 -9.34 18.56 -12.63
C SER A 33 -8.71 17.99 -13.89
N VAL A 34 -8.74 16.66 -14.02
CA VAL A 34 -8.24 15.92 -15.17
C VAL A 34 -9.30 14.97 -15.71
N SER A 35 -9.19 14.57 -16.97
CA SER A 35 -10.04 13.53 -17.55
C SER A 35 -9.74 12.14 -16.95
N ASP A 36 -10.71 11.21 -17.04
CA ASP A 36 -10.50 9.80 -16.63
C ASP A 36 -9.27 9.19 -17.35
N LEU A 37 -9.02 9.54 -18.63
CA LEU A 37 -7.85 9.05 -19.38
C LEU A 37 -6.53 9.60 -18.83
N GLN A 38 -6.48 10.90 -18.49
CA GLN A 38 -5.28 11.49 -17.90
C GLN A 38 -5.02 10.92 -16.50
N LEU A 39 -6.07 10.72 -15.72
CA LEU A 39 -5.99 10.06 -14.41
C LEU A 39 -5.39 8.65 -14.56
N LEU A 40 -5.89 7.83 -15.48
CA LEU A 40 -5.33 6.49 -15.73
C LEU A 40 -3.91 6.53 -16.30
N ASN A 41 -3.44 7.67 -16.81
CA ASN A 41 -2.05 7.93 -17.21
C ASN A 41 -1.26 8.70 -16.14
N TRP A 42 -1.51 8.42 -14.86
CA TRP A 42 -0.76 8.96 -13.71
C TRP A 42 -0.92 10.47 -13.43
N ALA A 43 -1.88 11.17 -14.06
CA ALA A 43 -2.12 12.57 -13.71
C ALA A 43 -2.67 12.72 -12.28
N ASN A 44 -2.44 13.88 -11.67
CA ASN A 44 -2.90 14.23 -10.32
C ASN A 44 -2.48 13.24 -9.22
N GLY A 45 -1.26 12.68 -9.34
CA GLY A 45 -0.64 11.93 -8.25
C GLY A 45 -0.46 12.79 -7.00
N ALA A 46 -0.75 12.23 -5.83
CA ALA A 46 -0.58 12.86 -4.54
C ALA A 46 -0.15 11.84 -3.48
N ALA A 47 0.47 12.33 -2.41
CA ALA A 47 0.78 11.58 -1.21
C ALA A 47 0.05 12.17 0.00
N VAL A 48 -0.57 11.32 0.82
CA VAL A 48 -1.20 11.68 2.09
C VAL A 48 -0.57 10.88 3.21
N LEU A 49 -0.19 11.54 4.31
CA LEU A 49 0.32 10.84 5.49
C LEU A 49 -0.85 10.17 6.21
N SER A 50 -0.87 8.84 6.22
CA SER A 50 -1.93 8.06 6.85
C SER A 50 -1.81 8.00 8.37
N ASP A 51 -2.88 7.59 9.03
CA ASP A 51 -2.92 7.38 10.48
C ASP A 51 -1.97 6.26 10.96
N ALA A 52 -1.56 5.36 10.05
CA ALA A 52 -0.52 4.37 10.30
C ALA A 52 0.92 4.94 10.27
N GLY A 53 1.09 6.25 10.00
CA GLY A 53 2.39 6.91 9.93
C GLY A 53 3.17 6.62 8.64
N VAL A 54 2.52 6.01 7.64
CA VAL A 54 3.08 5.74 6.30
C VAL A 54 2.35 6.56 5.25
N TRP A 55 3.03 6.87 4.15
CA TRP A 55 2.44 7.64 3.05
C TRP A 55 1.54 6.76 2.18
N GLU A 56 0.28 7.15 2.03
CA GLU A 56 -0.57 6.66 0.95
C GLU A 56 -0.25 7.44 -0.31
N ILE A 57 -0.06 6.71 -1.42
CA ILE A 57 -0.03 7.32 -2.74
C ILE A 57 -1.41 7.14 -3.39
N LEU A 58 -1.99 8.23 -3.87
CA LEU A 58 -3.29 8.25 -4.50
C LEU A 58 -3.32 9.21 -5.69
N GLN A 59 -4.40 9.16 -6.46
CA GLN A 59 -4.70 10.15 -7.49
C GLN A 59 -6.12 10.68 -7.31
N PHE A 60 -6.39 11.89 -7.81
CA PHE A 60 -7.71 12.51 -7.78
C PHE A 60 -8.10 13.05 -9.15
N ARG A 61 -9.36 12.86 -9.53
CA ARG A 61 -9.87 13.34 -10.81
C ARG A 61 -10.25 14.81 -10.75
N ASP A 62 -11.10 15.16 -9.79
CA ASP A 62 -11.77 16.45 -9.72
C ASP A 62 -11.15 17.29 -8.60
N ALA A 63 -10.83 18.55 -8.90
CA ALA A 63 -10.37 19.53 -7.94
C ALA A 63 -11.25 20.78 -8.02
N GLN A 64 -11.92 21.10 -6.92
CA GLN A 64 -12.78 22.27 -6.81
C GLN A 64 -12.29 23.15 -5.66
N GLU A 65 -11.98 24.41 -5.93
CA GLU A 65 -11.70 25.39 -4.87
C GLU A 65 -13.02 25.74 -4.17
N ILE A 66 -13.13 25.40 -2.88
CA ILE A 66 -14.33 25.60 -2.06
C ILE A 66 -14.22 26.81 -1.12
N ALA A 67 -12.99 27.27 -0.88
CA ALA A 67 -12.64 28.52 -0.23
C ALA A 67 -11.21 28.90 -0.68
N PRO A 68 -10.75 30.15 -0.50
CA PRO A 68 -9.41 30.56 -0.93
C PRO A 68 -8.31 29.61 -0.41
N GLY A 69 -7.59 28.95 -1.33
CA GLY A 69 -6.53 27.99 -1.02
C GLY A 69 -7.01 26.64 -0.47
N THR A 70 -8.31 26.41 -0.35
CA THR A 70 -8.93 25.17 0.14
C THR A 70 -9.70 24.48 -0.96
N TRP A 71 -9.32 23.23 -1.23
CA TRP A 71 -9.77 22.46 -2.38
C TRP A 71 -10.45 21.18 -1.93
N ARG A 72 -11.60 20.89 -2.52
CA ARG A 72 -12.23 19.57 -2.46
C ARG A 72 -11.71 18.71 -3.59
N LEU A 73 -11.12 17.56 -3.25
CA LEU A 73 -10.60 16.57 -4.19
C LEU A 73 -11.52 15.36 -4.20
N SER A 74 -11.89 14.87 -5.39
CA SER A 74 -12.80 13.73 -5.53
C SER A 74 -12.50 12.88 -6.77
N GLY A 75 -13.14 11.71 -6.86
CA GLY A 75 -12.87 10.73 -7.92
C GLY A 75 -11.49 10.12 -7.72
N LEU A 76 -11.34 9.34 -6.65
CA LEU A 76 -10.03 8.92 -6.15
C LEU A 76 -9.60 7.55 -6.69
N LEU A 77 -8.31 7.42 -7.04
CA LEU A 77 -7.63 6.12 -7.13
C LEU A 77 -6.71 5.98 -5.93
N ARG A 78 -6.97 4.98 -5.08
CA ARG A 78 -6.36 4.86 -3.76
C ARG A 78 -5.28 3.78 -3.72
N GLY A 79 -4.41 3.84 -2.71
CA GLY A 79 -3.42 2.79 -2.40
C GLY A 79 -2.46 2.42 -3.54
N GLN A 80 -2.13 3.37 -4.42
CA GLN A 80 -1.26 3.17 -5.58
C GLN A 80 0.16 2.76 -5.16
N PHE A 81 0.87 2.09 -6.05
CA PHE A 81 2.26 1.65 -5.85
C PHE A 81 2.51 0.90 -4.54
N GLY A 82 1.57 0.04 -4.15
CA GLY A 82 1.70 -0.81 -2.97
C GLY A 82 1.53 -0.04 -1.66
N THR A 83 0.60 0.92 -1.61
CA THR A 83 0.27 1.71 -0.40
C THR A 83 -1.10 1.39 0.20
N THR A 84 -1.55 0.15 0.03
CA THR A 84 -2.90 -0.28 0.44
C THR A 84 -3.12 -0.38 1.95
N ASP A 85 -2.09 -0.60 2.76
CA ASP A 85 -2.15 -0.50 4.23
C ASP A 85 -2.34 0.94 4.72
N ALA A 86 -1.64 1.91 4.11
CA ALA A 86 -1.80 3.34 4.36
C ALA A 86 -3.22 3.81 4.00
N MET A 87 -3.71 3.35 2.83
CA MET A 87 -5.10 3.54 2.41
C MET A 87 -6.08 2.93 3.43
N ALA A 88 -5.83 1.72 3.91
CA ALA A 88 -6.73 1.03 4.83
C ALA A 88 -6.79 1.69 6.22
N SER A 89 -5.73 2.39 6.65
CA SER A 89 -5.78 3.17 7.89
C SER A 89 -6.54 4.49 7.76
N GLY A 90 -6.67 5.04 6.55
CA GLY A 90 -7.17 6.39 6.34
C GLY A 90 -6.21 7.46 6.87
N ALA A 91 -6.67 8.72 6.87
CA ALA A 91 -5.91 9.85 7.40
C ALA A 91 -6.85 10.86 8.08
N ALA A 92 -6.48 11.32 9.27
CA ALA A 92 -7.21 12.36 9.98
C ALA A 92 -7.07 13.75 9.35
N ALA A 93 -7.99 14.66 9.69
CA ALA A 93 -7.79 16.08 9.44
C ALA A 93 -6.49 16.57 10.12
N GLY A 94 -5.76 17.44 9.44
CA GLY A 94 -4.41 17.88 9.83
C GLY A 94 -3.28 17.03 9.24
N ALA A 95 -3.57 15.90 8.61
CA ALA A 95 -2.56 15.09 7.93
C ALA A 95 -1.90 15.84 6.75
N SER A 96 -0.61 15.60 6.54
CA SER A 96 0.16 16.21 5.45
C SER A 96 -0.30 15.72 4.08
N PHE A 97 -0.40 16.65 3.13
CA PHE A 97 -0.68 16.40 1.72
C PHE A 97 0.45 16.92 0.84
N VAL A 98 0.87 16.12 -0.13
CA VAL A 98 1.88 16.48 -1.12
C VAL A 98 1.34 16.16 -2.51
N LEU A 99 1.22 17.17 -3.37
CA LEU A 99 1.01 16.95 -4.79
C LEU A 99 2.31 16.41 -5.40
N ILE A 100 2.24 15.26 -6.09
CA ILE A 100 3.38 14.65 -6.76
C ILE A 100 3.46 15.21 -8.17
N ASN A 101 4.52 15.95 -8.44
CA ASN A 101 4.86 16.49 -9.75
C ASN A 101 6.36 16.34 -10.01
N ASP A 102 6.86 16.98 -11.06
CA ASP A 102 8.27 17.00 -11.47
C ASP A 102 9.24 17.49 -10.40
N ARG A 103 8.76 18.24 -9.40
CA ARG A 103 9.58 18.71 -8.26
C ARG A 103 9.80 17.64 -7.19
N VAL A 104 9.00 16.57 -7.19
CA VAL A 104 9.18 15.42 -6.28
C VAL A 104 10.17 14.46 -6.93
N ILE A 105 11.42 14.52 -6.48
CA ILE A 105 12.50 13.67 -6.98
C ILE A 105 12.87 12.59 -5.97
N ALA A 106 13.47 11.51 -6.47
CA ALA A 106 14.02 10.48 -5.60
C ALA A 106 15.13 11.06 -4.71
N ALA A 107 15.11 10.71 -3.42
CA ALA A 107 16.07 11.21 -2.44
C ALA A 107 17.52 10.69 -2.63
N GLY A 108 17.77 9.86 -3.65
CA GLY A 108 19.10 9.37 -3.99
C GLY A 108 19.65 8.27 -3.08
N LEU A 109 18.78 7.57 -2.35
CA LEU A 109 19.18 6.44 -1.48
C LEU A 109 19.92 5.35 -2.27
N ARG A 110 21.06 4.92 -1.74
CA ARG A 110 21.77 3.74 -2.23
C ARG A 110 21.09 2.47 -1.72
N ALA A 111 21.30 1.35 -2.42
CA ALA A 111 20.72 0.07 -2.04
C ALA A 111 21.08 -0.37 -0.60
N GLY A 112 22.30 -0.10 -0.14
CA GLY A 112 22.74 -0.40 1.22
C GLY A 112 22.27 0.59 2.29
N GLU A 113 21.66 1.71 1.89
CA GLU A 113 21.12 2.74 2.79
C GLU A 113 19.63 2.54 3.05
N ALA A 114 18.94 1.83 2.16
CA ALA A 114 17.53 1.50 2.32
C ALA A 114 17.30 0.73 3.62
N GLY A 115 16.37 1.21 4.45
CA GLY A 115 16.02 0.60 5.73
C GLY A 115 16.89 1.03 6.91
N LEU A 116 17.95 1.81 6.67
CA LEU A 116 18.71 2.44 7.75
C LEU A 116 18.05 3.74 8.19
N THR A 117 18.15 4.05 9.48
CA THR A 117 17.81 5.38 9.99
C THR A 117 18.94 6.33 9.64
N LEU A 118 18.67 7.29 8.75
CA LEU A 118 19.66 8.27 8.30
C LEU A 118 19.35 9.67 8.83
N ASN A 119 20.37 10.51 8.91
CA ASN A 119 20.24 11.94 9.18
C ASN A 119 20.08 12.69 7.86
N TRP A 120 18.89 13.21 7.60
CA TRP A 120 18.55 14.01 6.43
C TRP A 120 18.72 15.48 6.76
N ARG A 121 19.53 16.19 5.99
CA ARG A 121 19.64 17.64 6.10
C ARG A 121 18.77 18.30 5.04
N VAL A 122 17.70 18.94 5.47
CA VAL A 122 16.73 19.61 4.60
C VAL A 122 16.93 21.11 4.73
N ARG A 123 16.87 21.81 3.60
CA ARG A 123 16.97 23.27 3.52
C ARG A 123 15.91 23.83 2.59
N PRO A 124 15.34 25.01 2.88
CA PRO A 124 14.59 25.78 1.90
C PRO A 124 15.46 26.05 0.67
N ALA A 125 14.84 26.06 -0.52
CA ALA A 125 15.58 26.25 -1.77
C ALA A 125 16.15 27.69 -1.91
N ASP A 126 15.55 28.65 -1.20
CA ASP A 126 15.91 30.06 -1.14
C ASP A 126 16.82 30.41 0.05
N ALA A 127 17.11 29.44 0.93
CA ALA A 127 18.05 29.64 2.03
C ALA A 127 19.49 29.74 1.52
N GLY A 128 20.30 30.58 2.19
CA GLY A 128 21.72 30.72 1.88
C GLY A 128 22.54 29.43 2.13
N THR A 129 23.85 29.52 1.98
CA THR A 129 24.76 28.38 2.25
C THR A 129 25.06 28.17 3.74
N SER A 130 24.37 28.89 4.64
CA SER A 130 24.64 28.80 6.08
C SER A 130 24.18 27.45 6.65
N ALA A 131 24.85 26.98 7.69
CA ALA A 131 24.47 25.74 8.36
C ALA A 131 23.23 25.90 9.27
N GLU A 132 22.91 27.13 9.66
CA GLU A 132 21.78 27.46 10.55
C GLU A 132 20.43 27.32 9.85
N ASP A 133 20.41 27.42 8.51
CA ASP A 133 19.19 27.28 7.71
C ASP A 133 18.79 25.82 7.44
N ALA A 134 19.57 24.85 7.93
CA ALA A 134 19.37 23.42 7.70
C ALA A 134 18.71 22.73 8.89
N GLU A 135 17.56 22.13 8.66
CA GLU A 135 16.94 21.21 9.61
C GLU A 135 17.53 19.81 9.43
N THR A 136 17.80 19.12 10.55
CA THR A 136 18.21 17.71 10.52
C THR A 136 17.08 16.82 11.02
N VAL A 137 16.61 15.93 10.16
CA VAL A 137 15.53 14.98 10.47
C VAL A 137 16.07 13.55 10.39
N ARG A 138 15.65 12.69 11.32
CA ARG A 138 16.00 11.27 11.32
C ARG A 138 14.88 10.45 10.72
N LEU A 139 15.10 9.87 9.54
CA LEU A 139 14.09 9.09 8.82
C LEU A 139 14.69 7.82 8.23
N THR A 140 13.86 6.78 8.23
CA THR A 140 14.11 5.49 7.59
C THR A 140 13.23 5.38 6.36
N GLY A 141 13.78 4.90 5.25
CA GLY A 141 13.02 4.80 4.00
C GLY A 141 13.65 3.85 2.97
N GLY A 142 13.07 3.83 1.77
CA GLY A 142 13.61 3.09 0.61
C GLY A 142 13.19 1.63 0.51
N LEU A 143 13.07 0.89 1.62
CA LEU A 143 12.72 -0.55 1.56
C LEU A 143 11.36 -0.81 0.91
N ARG A 144 10.36 0.03 1.24
CA ARG A 144 9.00 -0.06 0.73
C ARG A 144 8.94 -0.15 -0.81
N ALA A 145 9.73 0.67 -1.48
CA ALA A 145 9.76 0.75 -2.94
C ALA A 145 10.41 -0.48 -3.60
N ALA A 146 11.18 -1.26 -2.82
CA ALA A 146 11.84 -2.49 -3.27
C ALA A 146 11.09 -3.76 -2.84
N MET A 147 10.04 -3.65 -2.03
CA MET A 147 9.24 -4.78 -1.60
C MET A 147 8.22 -5.18 -2.67
N PRO A 148 7.90 -6.48 -2.81
CA PRO A 148 6.84 -6.94 -3.69
C PRO A 148 5.48 -6.31 -3.34
N LEU A 149 4.62 -6.17 -4.34
CA LEU A 149 3.22 -5.78 -4.13
C LEU A 149 2.46 -6.92 -3.43
N ALA A 150 1.42 -6.56 -2.67
CA ALA A 150 0.52 -7.54 -2.10
C ALA A 150 -0.19 -8.33 -3.21
N PRO A 151 -0.30 -9.66 -3.11
CA PRO A 151 -1.17 -10.44 -3.99
C PRO A 151 -2.62 -9.97 -3.91
N VAL A 152 -3.40 -10.24 -4.95
CA VAL A 152 -4.83 -9.87 -5.01
C VAL A 152 -5.71 -11.10 -5.21
N HIS A 153 -7.02 -10.91 -5.08
CA HIS A 153 -8.03 -11.97 -5.26
C HIS A 153 -7.78 -13.22 -4.40
N LEU A 154 -7.28 -13.03 -3.17
CA LEU A 154 -7.11 -14.11 -2.22
C LEU A 154 -8.47 -14.73 -1.88
N GLN A 155 -8.59 -16.03 -2.13
CA GLN A 155 -9.77 -16.83 -1.86
C GLN A 155 -9.40 -18.00 -0.96
N ALA A 156 -10.33 -18.40 -0.09
CA ALA A 156 -10.24 -19.62 0.69
C ALA A 156 -11.43 -20.53 0.34
N ARG A 157 -11.16 -21.79 0.02
CA ARG A 157 -12.18 -22.79 -0.31
C ARG A 157 -11.95 -24.08 0.48
N ARG A 158 -12.97 -24.53 1.20
CA ARG A 158 -12.98 -25.85 1.83
C ARG A 158 -13.10 -26.95 0.79
N LEU A 159 -12.33 -28.01 0.96
CA LEU A 159 -12.38 -29.21 0.13
C LEU A 159 -13.12 -30.33 0.87
N ALA A 160 -13.53 -31.36 0.11
CA ALA A 160 -14.33 -32.47 0.63
C ALA A 160 -13.58 -33.32 1.69
N ASP A 161 -12.24 -33.29 1.67
CA ASP A 161 -11.38 -33.98 2.63
C ASP A 161 -11.17 -33.19 3.94
N GLY A 162 -11.81 -32.02 4.07
CA GLY A 162 -11.68 -31.14 5.23
C GLY A 162 -10.50 -30.16 5.18
N SER A 163 -9.68 -30.20 4.14
CA SER A 163 -8.61 -29.22 3.93
C SER A 163 -9.15 -27.86 3.45
N VAL A 164 -8.35 -26.81 3.57
CA VAL A 164 -8.66 -25.48 3.04
C VAL A 164 -7.65 -25.12 1.96
N ARG A 165 -8.13 -24.91 0.73
CA ARG A 165 -7.32 -24.40 -0.37
C ARG A 165 -7.38 -22.88 -0.41
N PHE A 166 -6.22 -22.26 -0.42
CA PHE A 166 -6.02 -20.84 -0.70
C PHE A 166 -5.49 -20.67 -2.12
N SER A 167 -5.99 -19.66 -2.82
CA SER A 167 -5.49 -19.25 -4.15
C SER A 167 -5.53 -17.73 -4.27
N TRP A 168 -4.60 -17.16 -5.03
CA TRP A 168 -4.46 -15.72 -5.24
C TRP A 168 -3.87 -15.42 -6.61
N VAL A 169 -3.81 -14.15 -6.96
CA VAL A 169 -3.16 -13.64 -8.18
C VAL A 169 -1.96 -12.80 -7.80
N ARG A 170 -0.82 -13.05 -8.45
CA ARG A 170 0.42 -12.30 -8.27
C ARG A 170 0.28 -10.87 -8.80
N CYS A 171 0.88 -9.91 -8.13
CA CYS A 171 1.03 -8.54 -8.65
C CYS A 171 2.51 -8.25 -8.92
N THR A 172 2.80 -7.49 -9.96
CA THR A 172 4.16 -7.06 -10.28
C THR A 172 4.28 -5.54 -10.27
N ARG A 173 5.45 -5.06 -9.86
CA ARG A 173 5.83 -3.65 -9.91
C ARG A 173 6.61 -3.28 -11.18
N VAL A 174 6.97 -4.28 -12.00
CA VAL A 174 7.82 -4.12 -13.18
C VAL A 174 7.02 -4.57 -14.40
N ASP A 175 6.83 -3.65 -15.34
CA ASP A 175 6.23 -3.90 -16.66
C ASP A 175 4.88 -4.66 -16.64
N GLY A 176 4.06 -4.40 -15.61
CA GLY A 176 2.76 -5.06 -15.43
C GLY A 176 1.70 -4.68 -16.47
N ASP A 177 1.89 -3.57 -17.18
CA ASP A 177 0.94 -3.06 -18.19
C ASP A 177 1.21 -3.59 -19.62
N ASN A 178 2.14 -4.54 -19.78
CA ASN A 178 2.43 -5.14 -21.07
C ASN A 178 1.46 -6.30 -21.38
N TRP A 179 0.60 -6.07 -22.38
CA TRP A 179 -0.40 -7.04 -22.84
C TRP A 179 0.10 -8.04 -23.90
N LEU A 180 1.35 -7.93 -24.34
CA LEU A 180 1.91 -8.82 -25.38
C LEU A 180 2.41 -10.16 -24.81
N GLY A 181 2.69 -10.21 -23.51
CA GLY A 181 3.16 -11.41 -22.82
C GLY A 181 2.03 -12.38 -22.47
N SER A 182 2.38 -13.63 -22.20
CA SER A 182 1.43 -14.63 -21.66
C SER A 182 1.12 -14.42 -20.17
N ASP A 183 2.03 -13.77 -19.45
CA ASP A 183 1.89 -13.36 -18.06
C ASP A 183 2.74 -12.10 -17.82
N VAL A 184 2.46 -11.39 -16.73
CA VAL A 184 3.22 -10.20 -16.32
C VAL A 184 4.60 -10.59 -15.79
N PRO A 185 5.66 -9.77 -15.97
CA PRO A 185 6.99 -10.11 -15.47
C PRO A 185 7.04 -10.33 -13.95
N LEU A 186 7.94 -11.20 -13.48
CA LEU A 186 8.03 -11.59 -12.07
C LEU A 186 8.53 -10.46 -11.16
N GLY A 187 9.40 -9.58 -11.66
CA GLY A 187 9.95 -8.44 -10.91
C GLY A 187 10.92 -8.82 -9.77
N GLU A 188 10.95 -10.09 -9.37
CA GLU A 188 11.72 -10.68 -8.26
C GLU A 188 12.55 -11.88 -8.74
N GLU A 189 13.51 -12.37 -7.95
CA GLU A 189 14.43 -13.45 -8.34
C GLU A 189 13.73 -14.81 -8.57
N ALA A 190 12.68 -15.08 -7.80
CA ALA A 190 11.88 -16.29 -7.87
C ALA A 190 10.44 -16.00 -7.40
N GLU A 191 9.47 -16.73 -7.94
CA GLU A 191 8.12 -16.67 -7.44
C GLU A 191 8.05 -17.47 -6.14
N ALA A 192 7.84 -16.76 -5.03
CA ALA A 192 7.74 -17.34 -3.70
C ALA A 192 6.79 -16.55 -2.82
N TYR A 193 6.08 -17.25 -1.94
CA TYR A 193 5.09 -16.66 -1.04
C TYR A 193 5.23 -17.21 0.37
N LEU A 194 5.13 -16.31 1.35
CA LEU A 194 4.91 -16.66 2.75
C LEU A 194 3.42 -16.72 3.03
N VAL A 195 2.95 -17.88 3.46
CA VAL A 195 1.59 -18.14 3.93
C VAL A 195 1.62 -18.20 5.45
N GLU A 196 0.83 -17.37 6.12
CA GLU A 196 0.59 -17.50 7.55
C GLU A 196 -0.92 -17.59 7.82
N ILE A 197 -1.31 -18.51 8.70
CA ILE A 197 -2.69 -18.66 9.17
C ILE A 197 -2.67 -18.41 10.66
N ARG A 198 -3.48 -17.45 11.11
CA ARG A 198 -3.54 -17.03 12.51
C ARG A 198 -4.95 -17.17 13.06
N ASN A 199 -5.03 -17.54 14.33
CA ASN A 199 -6.27 -17.48 15.09
C ASN A 199 -6.62 -16.02 15.38
N GLU A 200 -7.84 -15.58 15.09
CA GLU A 200 -8.22 -14.18 15.32
C GLU A 200 -8.36 -13.84 16.81
N GLN A 201 -8.63 -14.83 17.67
CA GLN A 201 -8.88 -14.58 19.09
C GLN A 201 -7.62 -14.14 19.85
N ASP A 202 -6.46 -14.73 19.53
CA ASP A 202 -5.19 -14.50 20.24
C ASP A 202 -4.05 -14.05 19.31
N ASN A 203 -4.33 -13.90 18.01
CA ASN A 203 -3.34 -13.62 16.95
C ASN A 203 -2.20 -14.65 16.83
N GLY A 204 -2.38 -15.83 17.43
CA GLY A 204 -1.43 -16.93 17.44
C GLY A 204 -1.28 -17.58 16.06
N ILE A 205 -0.05 -17.95 15.69
CA ILE A 205 0.23 -18.65 14.43
C ILE A 205 -0.26 -20.09 14.54
N LEU A 206 -1.25 -20.44 13.72
CA LEU A 206 -1.73 -21.81 13.54
C LEU A 206 -0.93 -22.54 12.46
N HIS A 207 -0.47 -21.81 11.44
CA HIS A 207 0.34 -22.35 10.37
C HIS A 207 1.26 -21.30 9.74
N SER A 208 2.44 -21.72 9.30
CA SER A 208 3.35 -20.91 8.49
C SER A 208 4.07 -21.79 7.48
N ALA A 209 4.06 -21.40 6.21
CA ALA A 209 4.72 -22.14 5.13
C ALA A 209 5.17 -21.23 4.00
N ASN A 210 6.15 -21.69 3.23
CA ASN A 210 6.53 -21.08 1.96
C ASN A 210 6.00 -21.92 0.80
N THR A 211 5.55 -21.27 -0.28
CA THR A 211 5.14 -21.92 -1.52
C THR A 211 5.70 -21.18 -2.73
N ALA A 212 6.05 -21.93 -3.78
CA ALA A 212 6.50 -21.38 -5.06
C ALA A 212 5.36 -21.29 -6.10
N GLN A 213 4.12 -21.47 -5.66
CA GLN A 213 2.93 -21.39 -6.50
C GLN A 213 1.92 -20.42 -5.89
N PRO A 214 1.05 -19.78 -6.70
CA PRO A 214 0.02 -18.87 -6.21
C PRO A 214 -1.18 -19.62 -5.58
N SER A 215 -0.89 -20.72 -4.90
CA SER A 215 -1.86 -21.51 -4.15
C SER A 215 -1.18 -22.26 -3.01
N PHE A 216 -1.98 -22.57 -2.00
CA PHE A 216 -1.56 -23.36 -0.85
C PHE A 216 -2.74 -24.18 -0.33
N VAL A 217 -2.50 -25.41 0.12
CA VAL A 217 -3.52 -26.24 0.77
C VAL A 217 -3.13 -26.42 2.22
N TRP A 218 -3.96 -25.90 3.12
CA TRP A 218 -3.87 -26.16 4.55
C TRP A 218 -4.46 -27.54 4.84
N PRO A 219 -3.63 -28.56 5.18
CA PRO A 219 -4.08 -29.94 5.25
C PRO A 219 -5.15 -30.16 6.34
N SER A 220 -6.08 -31.07 6.08
CA SER A 220 -7.22 -31.33 6.96
C SER A 220 -6.82 -31.68 8.40
N GLY A 221 -5.73 -32.41 8.60
CA GLY A 221 -5.22 -32.72 9.94
C GLY A 221 -4.84 -31.49 10.77
N GLN A 222 -4.27 -30.47 10.11
CA GLN A 222 -3.91 -29.21 10.78
C GLN A 222 -5.12 -28.31 11.00
N VAL A 223 -6.09 -28.32 10.06
CA VAL A 223 -7.38 -27.65 10.24
C VAL A 223 -8.12 -28.23 11.45
N SER A 224 -8.18 -29.55 11.57
CA SER A 224 -8.79 -30.23 12.71
C SER A 224 -8.07 -29.90 14.02
N ALA A 225 -6.73 -29.95 14.04
CA ALA A 225 -5.97 -29.59 15.24
C ALA A 225 -6.21 -28.13 15.68
N ALA A 226 -6.31 -27.19 14.74
CA ALA A 226 -6.65 -25.81 15.05
C ALA A 226 -8.07 -25.68 15.64
N ARG A 227 -9.03 -26.44 15.11
CA ARG A 227 -10.40 -26.49 15.65
C ARG A 227 -10.43 -27.05 17.06
N ASP A 228 -9.71 -28.14 17.31
CA ASP A 228 -9.63 -28.78 18.62
C ASP A 228 -8.95 -27.88 19.65
N ALA A 229 -8.03 -27.02 19.20
CA ALA A 229 -7.43 -25.95 19.99
C ALA A 229 -8.36 -24.72 20.18
N GLY A 230 -9.59 -24.75 19.66
CA GLY A 230 -10.60 -23.73 19.86
C GLY A 230 -10.65 -22.62 18.81
N ALA A 231 -9.86 -22.70 17.73
CA ALA A 231 -9.89 -21.67 16.68
C ALA A 231 -11.23 -21.72 15.91
N ALA A 232 -12.00 -20.62 15.99
CA ALA A 232 -13.29 -20.48 15.30
C ALA A 232 -13.22 -19.52 14.10
N GLN A 233 -12.44 -18.45 14.20
CA GLN A 233 -12.19 -17.48 13.14
C GLN A 233 -10.69 -17.41 12.90
N CYS A 234 -10.30 -17.39 11.63
CA CYS A 234 -8.90 -17.33 11.23
C CYS A 234 -8.67 -16.25 10.20
N THR A 235 -7.47 -15.68 10.22
CA THR A 235 -6.96 -14.83 9.16
C THR A 235 -5.83 -15.55 8.45
N ALA A 236 -5.96 -15.72 7.14
CA ALA A 236 -4.86 -16.09 6.26
C ALA A 236 -4.21 -14.81 5.72
N THR A 237 -2.88 -14.72 5.83
CA THR A 237 -2.08 -13.67 5.20
C THR A 237 -1.11 -14.27 4.20
N ILE A 238 -1.12 -13.77 2.97
CA ILE A 238 -0.21 -14.18 1.90
C ILE A 238 0.67 -13.00 1.52
N ARG A 239 2.00 -13.19 1.55
CA ARG A 239 2.97 -12.17 1.15
C ARG A 239 3.86 -12.73 0.06
N GLN A 240 3.99 -12.03 -1.06
CA GLN A 240 5.04 -12.35 -2.03
C GLN A 240 6.40 -12.02 -1.41
N GLN A 241 7.36 -12.91 -1.60
CA GLN A 241 8.73 -12.74 -1.15
C GLN A 241 9.58 -12.14 -2.27
N GLY A 242 10.42 -11.19 -1.92
CA GLY A 242 11.45 -10.64 -2.79
C GLY A 242 12.74 -10.46 -2.01
N ARG A 243 13.77 -9.96 -2.69
CA ARG A 243 15.11 -9.77 -2.11
C ARG A 243 15.12 -8.94 -0.82
N SER A 244 14.30 -7.90 -0.76
CA SER A 244 14.19 -6.99 0.38
C SER A 244 13.27 -7.49 1.49
N GLY A 245 12.78 -8.73 1.39
CA GLY A 245 11.86 -9.36 2.33
C GLY A 245 10.45 -9.51 1.76
N PRO A 246 9.50 -9.99 2.59
CA PRO A 246 8.12 -10.14 2.17
C PRO A 246 7.43 -8.79 2.00
N GLY A 247 6.63 -8.67 0.95
CA GLY A 247 5.77 -7.50 0.70
C GLY A 247 4.60 -7.38 1.67
N LEU A 248 3.69 -6.45 1.37
CA LEU A 248 2.42 -6.31 2.10
C LEU A 248 1.56 -7.59 1.98
N PRO A 249 0.67 -7.86 2.96
CA PRO A 249 -0.15 -9.06 2.93
C PRO A 249 -1.41 -8.86 2.10
N ALA A 250 -1.75 -9.87 1.30
CA ALA A 250 -3.15 -10.16 1.00
C ALA A 250 -3.76 -10.82 2.24
N MET A 251 -4.94 -10.38 2.68
CA MET A 251 -5.59 -10.92 3.88
C MET A 251 -6.97 -11.48 3.57
N HIS A 252 -7.29 -12.63 4.15
CA HIS A 252 -8.62 -13.24 4.06
C HIS A 252 -9.04 -13.80 5.41
N ARG A 253 -10.16 -13.28 5.93
CA ARG A 253 -10.81 -13.78 7.14
C ARG A 253 -11.80 -14.87 6.77
N PHE A 254 -11.76 -16.00 7.48
CA PHE A 254 -12.65 -17.11 7.25
C PHE A 254 -12.98 -17.84 8.55
N ALA A 255 -14.22 -18.31 8.64
CA ALA A 255 -14.65 -19.18 9.73
C ALA A 255 -14.05 -20.57 9.57
N LEU A 256 -13.66 -21.19 10.69
CA LEU A 256 -13.13 -22.55 10.74
C LEU A 256 -14.21 -23.64 10.95
N ALA A 257 -15.42 -23.21 11.34
CA ALA A 257 -16.66 -23.98 11.36
C ALA A 257 -17.32 -24.05 9.97
#